data_AF-A0A3N7D102-F1
#
_entry.id   AF-A0A3N7D102-F1
#
_cell.length_a   1.000
_cell.length_b   1.000
_cell.length_c   1.000
_cell.angle_alpha   90.00
_cell.angle_beta   90.00
_cell.angle_gamma   90.00
#
_symmetry.space_group_name_H-M   'P 1'
#
loop_
_entity.id
_entity.type
_entity.pdbx_description
1 polymer ?
#
loop_
_entity_poly.entity_id
_entity_poly.type
_entity_poly.pdbx_seq_one_letter_code
_entity_poly.pdbx_strand_id
1 'polypeptide(L)'
;MKSILAFLIFLTLGLSGLQAQTQSPSSKIKQKYFFIFLDGDKVRYFLNKEEEGEPIKNTLFPLSGTYSNIFMKWLNPLKYTIDFKDTVGVDPRDQVIKDYIAALQQQHGAAAATVATKSGSSGDGYGKTGGNNLKGEPIVTPVEIISFRNQRLVQLYTSLRINQDKFSESERKEINRFGGILEELDAISAKVNMAARLDNIFTSLYGIQDPKEVQPATNAFRIELNNATSTYDENEKLQFLVKREMKALTIAATEEKTRITETVDEFLLQVNSTLTSNRTLQAKVPPILELMDNSVKTPSKEQPGYYQVKAVSFDEGQTLKKTLTITGREYKADTKSFADTKELAKTNFRFERYDPFGISVSTGIFYGSTTLKGFGVSNTNNEFTVTQDDIEKGNFVTAAFLNFTFNAGSRYLLPFFQLGIDPTKKRPFLMAGGGFRIPSSKFALSAGPLWTWDQKLNKLTVGQKVTSTSDLEKDIKYEFDPSPKGWYLGFQYNF
;
A
#
# COMPACT_ATOMS: atom_id res chain seq x y z
N MET A 1 -19.20 -39.68 37.49
CA MET A 1 -19.14 -39.27 36.06
C MET A 1 -18.70 -37.84 35.85
N LYS A 2 -19.44 -36.79 36.28
CA LYS A 2 -19.13 -35.37 35.96
C LYS A 2 -17.64 -34.98 36.11
N SER A 3 -16.99 -35.38 37.20
CA SER A 3 -15.56 -35.10 37.47
C SER A 3 -14.58 -35.77 36.50
N ILE A 4 -14.92 -36.96 35.98
CA ILE A 4 -14.05 -37.73 35.06
C ILE A 4 -14.03 -37.07 33.68
N LEU A 5 -15.18 -36.55 33.22
CA LEU A 5 -15.26 -35.84 31.93
C LEU A 5 -14.45 -34.53 31.97
N ALA A 6 -14.54 -33.77 33.06
CA ALA A 6 -13.72 -32.58 33.26
C ALA A 6 -12.22 -32.89 33.27
N PHE A 7 -11.82 -34.00 33.92
CA PHE A 7 -10.42 -34.43 33.95
C PHE A 7 -9.90 -34.86 32.56
N LEU A 8 -10.71 -35.57 31.77
CA LEU A 8 -10.36 -35.95 30.38
C LEU A 8 -10.21 -34.73 29.45
N ILE A 9 -11.04 -33.69 29.62
CA ILE A 9 -10.92 -32.42 28.89
C ILE A 9 -9.60 -31.72 29.27
N PHE A 10 -9.25 -31.70 30.57
CA PHE A 10 -7.97 -31.12 31.02
C PHE A 10 -6.75 -31.91 30.53
N LEU A 11 -6.81 -33.25 30.53
CA LEU A 11 -5.70 -34.11 30.12
C LEU A 11 -5.42 -34.01 28.61
N THR A 12 -6.48 -33.92 27.80
CA THR A 12 -6.36 -33.79 26.33
C THR A 12 -5.82 -32.41 25.92
N LEU A 13 -6.22 -31.33 26.61
CA LEU A 13 -5.64 -30.00 26.43
C LEU A 13 -4.16 -29.93 26.86
N GLY A 14 -3.78 -30.63 27.92
CA GLY A 14 -2.39 -30.66 28.40
C GLY A 14 -1.42 -31.41 27.49
N LEU A 15 -1.86 -32.49 26.82
CA LEU A 15 -1.00 -33.34 25.99
C LEU A 15 -0.82 -32.84 24.54
N SER A 16 -1.70 -31.97 24.03
CA SER A 16 -1.55 -31.38 22.69
C SER A 16 -0.45 -30.30 22.56
N GLY A 17 0.27 -29.98 23.65
CA GLY A 17 1.29 -28.92 23.67
C GLY A 17 2.64 -29.28 23.02
N LEU A 18 2.88 -30.53 22.65
CA LEU A 18 4.14 -31.02 22.09
C LEU A 18 3.90 -31.84 20.80
N GLN A 19 4.71 -31.57 19.77
CA GLN A 19 4.72 -32.27 18.47
C GLN A 19 3.42 -32.18 17.62
N ALA A 20 3.12 -30.98 17.11
CA ALA A 20 2.08 -30.75 16.10
C ALA A 20 2.58 -29.91 14.90
N GLN A 21 3.53 -30.45 14.14
CA GLN A 21 4.00 -29.86 12.87
C GLN A 21 3.29 -30.54 11.67
N THR A 22 3.16 -29.84 10.54
CA THR A 22 2.68 -30.35 9.22
C THR A 22 1.17 -30.61 9.04
N GLN A 23 0.38 -29.54 9.04
CA GLN A 23 -0.07 -28.99 7.74
C GLN A 23 0.60 -27.62 7.57
N SER A 24 0.99 -27.22 6.35
CA SER A 24 1.87 -26.06 6.14
C SER A 24 1.22 -24.78 6.69
N PRO A 25 1.71 -24.22 7.82
CA PRO A 25 1.27 -22.92 8.26
C PRO A 25 2.05 -21.91 7.44
N SER A 26 1.41 -21.21 6.49
CA SER A 26 2.04 -20.07 5.83
C SER A 26 2.48 -19.10 6.93
N SER A 27 3.79 -19.00 7.12
CA SER A 27 4.35 -18.84 8.46
C SER A 27 3.94 -17.48 9.02
N LYS A 28 3.17 -17.50 10.12
CA LYS A 28 2.53 -16.29 10.67
C LYS A 28 3.54 -15.15 10.73
N ILE A 29 3.21 -14.04 10.09
CA ILE A 29 4.07 -12.86 10.02
C ILE A 29 4.07 -12.18 11.40
N LYS A 30 4.97 -12.69 12.26
CA LYS A 30 5.16 -12.28 13.66
C LYS A 30 5.83 -10.91 13.73
N GLN A 31 6.93 -10.75 13.00
CA GLN A 31 7.58 -9.46 12.77
C GLN A 31 6.79 -8.69 11.71
N LYS A 32 6.70 -7.36 11.79
CA LYS A 32 5.90 -6.52 10.85
C LYS A 32 6.60 -6.31 9.50
N TYR A 33 7.31 -7.33 9.02
CA TYR A 33 8.23 -7.26 7.89
C TYR A 33 7.94 -8.41 6.90
N PHE A 34 7.93 -8.09 5.62
CA PHE A 34 7.78 -9.05 4.51
C PHE A 34 8.92 -8.77 3.52
N PHE A 35 9.94 -9.64 3.51
CA PHE A 35 11.12 -9.43 2.67
C PHE A 35 10.94 -10.10 1.32
N ILE A 36 11.28 -9.39 0.25
CA ILE A 36 11.21 -9.87 -1.13
C ILE A 36 12.49 -9.55 -1.91
N PHE A 37 12.79 -10.35 -2.92
CA PHE A 37 13.86 -10.08 -3.88
C PHE A 37 13.51 -10.64 -5.27
N LEU A 38 14.15 -10.08 -6.29
CA LEU A 38 14.08 -10.60 -7.66
C LEU A 38 15.22 -11.60 -7.87
N ASP A 39 14.88 -12.80 -8.34
CA ASP A 39 15.78 -13.88 -8.68
C ASP A 39 15.48 -14.31 -10.13
N GLY A 40 16.27 -13.78 -11.06
CA GLY A 40 16.00 -13.87 -12.50
C GLY A 40 14.65 -13.22 -12.87
N ASP A 41 13.69 -14.04 -13.27
CA ASP A 41 12.31 -13.70 -13.66
C ASP A 41 11.29 -13.88 -12.51
N LYS A 42 11.74 -14.25 -11.31
CA LYS A 42 10.85 -14.68 -10.21
C LYS A 42 11.03 -13.81 -8.97
N VAL A 43 9.92 -13.40 -8.37
CA VAL A 43 9.95 -12.79 -7.03
C VAL A 43 9.95 -13.89 -5.98
N ARG A 44 10.98 -13.87 -5.13
CA ARG A 44 11.11 -14.75 -3.96
C ARG A 44 10.91 -13.94 -2.69
N TYR A 45 10.52 -14.60 -1.60
CA TYR A 45 10.21 -13.96 -0.31
C TYR A 45 10.79 -14.75 0.87
N PHE A 46 11.03 -14.06 1.99
CA PHE A 46 11.30 -14.67 3.28
C PHE A 46 10.75 -13.83 4.44
N LEU A 47 10.64 -14.45 5.61
CA LEU A 47 10.03 -13.89 6.83
C LEU A 47 10.97 -13.90 8.04
N ASN A 48 12.10 -14.61 7.94
CA ASN A 48 13.17 -14.74 8.93
C ASN A 48 14.52 -14.43 8.24
N LYS A 49 15.65 -14.40 8.97
CA LYS A 49 16.97 -13.99 8.44
C LYS A 49 17.68 -15.00 7.52
N GLU A 50 16.94 -15.96 6.96
CA GLU A 50 17.44 -16.99 6.06
C GLU A 50 17.19 -16.54 4.60
N GLU A 51 18.25 -16.30 3.82
CA GLU A 51 18.13 -15.76 2.46
C GLU A 51 17.64 -16.80 1.40
N GLU A 52 17.42 -18.06 1.78
CA GLU A 52 16.84 -19.11 0.91
C GLU A 52 15.32 -18.91 0.71
N GLY A 53 14.93 -17.73 0.20
CA GLY A 53 13.53 -17.34 0.07
C GLY A 53 12.72 -18.25 -0.87
N GLU A 54 11.44 -18.42 -0.57
CA GLU A 54 10.51 -19.20 -1.38
C GLU A 54 9.95 -18.39 -2.57
N PRO A 55 9.57 -19.00 -3.70
CA PRO A 55 8.87 -18.29 -4.78
C PRO A 55 7.43 -17.93 -4.39
N ILE A 56 7.01 -16.67 -4.61
CA ILE A 56 5.64 -16.23 -4.32
C ILE A 56 4.66 -16.83 -5.34
N LYS A 57 3.69 -17.64 -4.89
CA LYS A 57 2.74 -18.40 -5.73
C LYS A 57 1.28 -18.20 -5.31
N ASN A 58 0.74 -16.98 -5.45
CA ASN A 58 -0.62 -16.62 -4.98
C ASN A 58 -0.83 -16.85 -3.47
N THR A 59 0.29 -16.83 -2.73
CA THR A 59 0.39 -17.20 -1.31
C THR A 59 -0.44 -16.28 -0.42
N LEU A 60 -1.00 -16.87 0.64
CA LEU A 60 -1.79 -16.19 1.67
C LEU A 60 -0.94 -16.04 2.93
N PHE A 61 -0.75 -14.81 3.39
CA PHE A 61 0.15 -14.43 4.46
C PHE A 61 -0.63 -13.88 5.67
N PRO A 62 -0.87 -14.70 6.70
CA PRO A 62 -1.60 -14.26 7.89
C PRO A 62 -0.71 -13.39 8.79
N LEU A 63 -1.10 -12.13 8.94
CA LEU A 63 -0.42 -11.10 9.72
C LEU A 63 -0.79 -11.14 11.20
N SER A 64 0.13 -10.76 12.09
CA SER A 64 -0.15 -10.64 13.53
C SER A 64 -1.16 -9.53 13.91
N GLY A 65 -1.39 -8.57 13.01
CA GLY A 65 -2.45 -7.55 13.05
C GLY A 65 -2.93 -7.27 11.62
N THR A 66 -3.32 -6.05 11.28
CA THR A 66 -3.72 -5.68 9.89
C THR A 66 -2.67 -4.86 9.14
N TYR A 67 -1.42 -4.82 9.62
CA TYR A 67 -0.33 -4.00 9.07
C TYR A 67 0.98 -4.79 8.89
N SER A 68 1.70 -4.55 7.80
CA SER A 68 3.08 -5.00 7.58
C SER A 68 3.85 -4.06 6.65
N ASN A 69 5.18 -4.14 6.65
CA ASN A 69 6.05 -3.42 5.71
C ASN A 69 6.71 -4.40 4.73
N ILE A 70 6.52 -4.14 3.43
CA ILE A 70 7.21 -4.85 2.35
C ILE A 70 8.59 -4.21 2.16
N PHE A 71 9.62 -5.00 2.39
CA PHE A 71 11.02 -4.64 2.18
C PHE A 71 11.56 -5.41 0.98
N MET A 72 12.23 -4.73 0.06
CA MET A 72 12.82 -5.36 -1.13
C MET A 72 14.34 -5.21 -1.14
N LYS A 73 15.06 -6.27 -1.54
CA LYS A 73 16.50 -6.18 -1.84
C LYS A 73 16.70 -5.09 -2.90
N TRP A 74 17.61 -4.14 -2.65
CA TRP A 74 17.67 -2.92 -3.45
C TRP A 74 17.79 -3.20 -4.95
N LEU A 75 16.88 -2.60 -5.71
CA LEU A 75 16.93 -2.54 -7.17
C LEU A 75 17.12 -1.09 -7.57
N ASN A 76 18.09 -0.84 -8.46
CA ASN A 76 18.35 0.48 -9.02
C ASN A 76 17.10 0.99 -9.78
N PRO A 77 16.46 2.10 -9.35
CA PRO A 77 15.19 2.57 -9.92
C PRO A 77 15.31 3.13 -11.36
N LEU A 78 16.53 3.24 -11.87
CA LEU A 78 16.83 3.60 -13.26
C LEU A 78 16.90 2.37 -14.17
N LYS A 79 17.04 1.17 -13.59
CA LYS A 79 16.98 -0.15 -14.26
C LYS A 79 15.62 -0.84 -14.07
N TYR A 80 14.86 -0.50 -13.02
CA TYR A 80 13.63 -1.21 -12.66
C TYR A 80 12.52 -0.28 -12.16
N THR A 81 11.30 -0.46 -12.67
CA THR A 81 10.06 0.10 -12.10
C THR A 81 9.42 -0.98 -11.20
N ILE A 82 8.91 -0.59 -10.02
CA ILE A 82 8.33 -1.50 -9.02
C ILE A 82 6.91 -1.02 -8.69
N ASP A 83 5.91 -1.66 -9.27
CA ASP A 83 4.51 -1.28 -9.13
C ASP A 83 3.73 -2.23 -8.20
N PHE A 84 2.90 -1.64 -7.34
CA PHE A 84 1.95 -2.36 -6.48
C PHE A 84 0.52 -1.97 -6.82
N LYS A 85 -0.25 -2.90 -7.38
CA LYS A 85 -1.71 -2.78 -7.49
C LYS A 85 -2.38 -3.46 -6.30
N ASP A 86 -3.21 -2.69 -5.61
CA ASP A 86 -3.94 -3.12 -4.43
C ASP A 86 -5.35 -3.56 -4.80
N THR A 87 -5.91 -4.55 -4.09
CA THR A 87 -7.31 -4.95 -4.21
C THR A 87 -7.78 -5.49 -2.86
N VAL A 88 -8.69 -4.78 -2.22
CA VAL A 88 -9.32 -5.17 -0.95
C VAL A 88 -10.50 -6.09 -1.25
N GLY A 89 -10.68 -7.13 -0.45
CA GLY A 89 -11.86 -8.00 -0.44
C GLY A 89 -12.37 -8.19 0.99
N VAL A 90 -13.61 -8.63 1.14
CA VAL A 90 -14.15 -9.07 2.44
C VAL A 90 -13.43 -10.35 2.86
N ASP A 91 -13.18 -10.53 4.15
CA ASP A 91 -12.67 -11.79 4.69
C ASP A 91 -13.75 -12.89 4.60
N PRO A 92 -13.44 -14.09 4.04
CA PRO A 92 -14.42 -15.17 3.94
C PRO A 92 -15.03 -15.58 5.29
N ARG A 93 -14.29 -15.45 6.40
CA ARG A 93 -14.78 -15.74 7.76
C ARG A 93 -15.86 -14.75 8.19
N ASP A 94 -15.62 -13.47 7.95
CA ASP A 94 -16.57 -12.37 8.15
C ASP A 94 -17.83 -12.55 7.31
N GLN A 95 -17.68 -12.97 6.04
CA GLN A 95 -18.82 -13.22 5.17
C GLN A 95 -19.67 -14.38 5.69
N VAL A 96 -19.05 -15.49 6.10
CA VAL A 96 -19.74 -16.64 6.71
C VAL A 96 -20.49 -16.24 8.00
N ILE A 97 -19.94 -15.35 8.83
CA ILE A 97 -20.63 -14.79 10.00
C ILE A 97 -21.82 -13.90 9.58
N LYS A 98 -21.63 -13.02 8.59
CA LYS A 98 -22.69 -12.13 8.08
C LYS A 98 -23.84 -12.92 7.47
N ASP A 99 -23.55 -13.97 6.70
CA ASP A 99 -24.54 -14.85 6.09
C ASP A 99 -25.32 -15.64 7.16
N TYR A 100 -24.65 -16.13 8.20
CA TYR A 100 -25.29 -16.79 9.35
C TYR A 100 -26.21 -15.82 10.13
N ILE A 101 -25.74 -14.60 10.41
CA ILE A 101 -26.53 -13.57 11.10
C ILE A 101 -27.72 -13.12 10.23
N ALA A 102 -27.54 -12.99 8.91
CA ALA A 102 -28.62 -12.67 7.99
C ALA A 102 -29.68 -13.78 7.95
N ALA A 103 -29.29 -15.06 7.96
CA ALA A 103 -30.21 -16.18 8.07
C ALA A 103 -30.99 -16.19 9.40
N LEU A 104 -30.35 -15.86 10.52
CA LEU A 104 -31.01 -15.66 11.82
C LEU A 104 -32.01 -14.49 11.79
N GLN A 105 -31.60 -13.34 11.23
CA GLN A 105 -32.46 -12.15 11.12
C GLN A 105 -33.65 -12.39 10.18
N GLN A 106 -33.49 -13.19 9.12
CA GLN A 106 -34.59 -13.59 8.25
C GLN A 106 -35.60 -14.50 8.97
N GLN A 107 -35.16 -15.31 9.95
CA GLN A 107 -36.02 -16.17 10.76
C GLN A 107 -36.70 -15.44 11.93
N HIS A 108 -36.21 -14.26 12.34
CA HIS A 108 -36.68 -13.56 13.54
C HIS A 108 -37.20 -12.12 13.31
N GLY A 109 -37.01 -11.55 12.12
CA GLY A 109 -37.39 -10.18 11.79
C GLY A 109 -36.28 -9.16 12.10
N ALA A 110 -35.99 -8.27 11.16
CA ALA A 110 -34.90 -7.30 11.25
C ALA A 110 -35.40 -5.88 11.55
N ALA A 111 -34.69 -5.14 12.42
CA ALA A 111 -34.98 -3.75 12.74
C ALA A 111 -33.69 -2.89 12.76
N ALA A 112 -33.56 -2.04 11.75
CA ALA A 112 -32.78 -0.79 11.65
C ALA A 112 -31.39 -0.65 12.32
N ALA A 113 -30.36 -0.38 11.49
CA ALA A 113 -29.15 0.31 11.92
C ALA A 113 -28.57 1.18 10.79
N THR A 114 -28.76 2.50 10.87
CA THR A 114 -28.05 3.49 10.03
C THR A 114 -27.76 4.75 10.84
N VAL A 115 -26.49 4.94 11.21
CA VAL A 115 -25.97 6.21 11.75
C VAL A 115 -24.72 6.54 10.94
N ALA A 116 -24.74 7.68 10.23
CA ALA A 116 -23.65 8.10 9.36
C ALA A 116 -22.76 9.14 10.05
N THR A 117 -21.45 8.95 9.97
CA THR A 117 -20.45 9.96 10.34
C THR A 117 -20.07 10.80 9.13
N LYS A 118 -19.81 12.09 9.34
CA LYS A 118 -19.16 12.98 8.36
C LYS A 118 -17.91 13.57 8.99
N SER A 119 -16.83 13.64 8.21
CA SER A 119 -15.63 14.42 8.49
C SER A 119 -15.51 15.55 7.46
N GLY A 120 -14.68 16.55 7.75
CA GLY A 120 -14.38 17.63 6.83
C GLY A 120 -12.99 18.23 7.09
N SER A 121 -12.24 18.46 6.02
CA SER A 121 -11.11 19.40 5.96
C SER A 121 -11.65 20.79 5.52
N SER A 122 -10.87 21.85 5.25
CA SER A 122 -9.42 22.04 5.06
C SER A 122 -9.11 23.54 5.21
N GLY A 123 -7.83 23.95 5.19
CA GLY A 123 -7.45 25.36 5.07
C GLY A 123 -5.97 25.58 4.75
N ASP A 124 -5.68 26.18 3.59
CA ASP A 124 -4.33 26.52 3.12
C ASP A 124 -3.96 28.00 3.37
N GLY A 125 -2.66 28.34 3.26
CA GLY A 125 -2.18 29.73 3.26
C GLY A 125 -0.75 29.88 2.71
N TYR A 126 -0.50 30.88 1.84
CA TYR A 126 0.76 31.12 1.12
C TYR A 126 1.18 32.61 1.18
N GLY A 127 2.49 32.94 1.11
CA GLY A 127 3.03 34.32 1.22
C GLY A 127 4.35 34.59 0.43
N LYS A 128 4.76 35.87 0.29
CA LYS A 128 5.82 36.42 -0.63
C LYS A 128 6.39 37.77 -0.08
N THR A 129 7.41 38.51 -0.59
CA THR A 129 8.32 38.49 -1.78
C THR A 129 9.55 39.43 -1.60
N GLY A 130 10.67 39.20 -2.31
CA GLY A 130 11.73 40.22 -2.63
C GLY A 130 12.85 40.46 -1.59
N GLY A 131 14.00 41.13 -1.90
CA GLY A 131 14.57 41.56 -3.19
C GLY A 131 15.80 42.54 -3.12
N ASN A 132 16.60 42.62 -4.21
CA ASN A 132 17.49 43.72 -4.69
C ASN A 132 18.94 44.07 -4.16
N ASN A 133 19.85 44.27 -5.15
CA ASN A 133 20.89 45.35 -5.34
C ASN A 133 22.41 45.28 -4.93
N LEU A 134 23.30 45.30 -5.97
CA LEU A 134 24.66 45.94 -6.09
C LEU A 134 25.85 45.36 -5.25
N LYS A 135 27.17 45.64 -5.39
CA LYS A 135 28.12 46.37 -6.32
C LYS A 135 29.59 45.86 -6.05
N GLY A 136 30.71 46.10 -6.78
CA GLY A 136 30.97 46.47 -8.19
C GLY A 136 32.07 47.54 -8.46
N GLU A 137 33.38 47.18 -8.60
CA GLU A 137 34.52 48.04 -9.07
C GLU A 137 35.68 47.26 -9.80
N PRO A 138 36.68 47.90 -10.48
CA PRO A 138 37.56 47.28 -11.50
C PRO A 138 39.11 47.35 -11.29
N ILE A 139 39.88 46.56 -12.07
CA ILE A 139 41.35 46.66 -12.30
C ILE A 139 41.65 46.40 -13.79
N VAL A 140 42.78 46.90 -14.34
CA VAL A 140 43.23 46.69 -15.73
C VAL A 140 44.66 46.13 -15.80
N THR A 141 44.89 45.20 -16.72
CA THR A 141 46.17 44.53 -17.03
C THR A 141 46.40 44.47 -18.56
N PRO A 142 47.60 44.13 -19.07
CA PRO A 142 47.97 44.39 -20.48
C PRO A 142 47.25 43.52 -21.52
N VAL A 143 47.32 43.95 -22.78
CA VAL A 143 46.57 43.37 -23.92
C VAL A 143 47.03 41.97 -24.27
N GLU A 144 46.17 40.98 -24.06
CA GLU A 144 46.36 39.60 -24.50
C GLU A 144 45.91 39.37 -25.97
N ILE A 145 46.31 38.24 -26.54
CA ILE A 145 45.94 37.84 -27.91
C ILE A 145 44.57 37.14 -27.86
N ILE A 146 43.51 37.94 -28.02
CA ILE A 146 42.11 37.51 -28.05
C ILE A 146 41.88 36.34 -29.03
N SER A 147 41.27 35.26 -28.53
CA SER A 147 41.18 33.94 -29.16
C SER A 147 39.75 33.34 -29.11
N PHE A 148 38.91 33.71 -30.08
CA PHE A 148 37.54 33.17 -30.17
C PHE A 148 37.50 31.70 -30.62
N ARG A 149 36.56 30.95 -30.03
CA ARG A 149 36.11 29.62 -30.47
C ARG A 149 35.03 29.74 -31.53
N ASN A 150 34.18 30.77 -31.45
CA ASN A 150 33.17 31.03 -32.45
C ASN A 150 33.79 31.58 -33.74
N GLN A 151 33.68 30.83 -34.84
CA GLN A 151 34.29 31.18 -36.12
C GLN A 151 33.83 32.53 -36.69
N ARG A 152 32.59 32.98 -36.42
CA ARG A 152 32.12 34.29 -36.87
C ARG A 152 32.74 35.43 -36.06
N LEU A 153 32.97 35.23 -34.75
CA LEU A 153 33.73 36.19 -33.94
C LEU A 153 35.21 36.25 -34.35
N VAL A 154 35.83 35.11 -34.70
CA VAL A 154 37.18 35.10 -35.32
C VAL A 154 37.18 35.95 -36.59
N GLN A 155 36.27 35.67 -37.54
CA GLN A 155 36.19 36.39 -38.82
C GLN A 155 35.95 37.90 -38.63
N LEU A 156 35.04 38.27 -37.71
CA LEU A 156 34.80 39.67 -37.34
C LEU A 156 36.08 40.32 -36.83
N TYR A 157 36.66 39.78 -35.76
CA TYR A 157 37.83 40.36 -35.09
C TYR A 157 39.07 40.42 -36.00
N THR A 158 39.33 39.38 -36.81
CA THR A 158 40.38 39.40 -37.84
C THR A 158 40.14 40.53 -38.86
N SER A 159 38.90 40.74 -39.30
CA SER A 159 38.62 41.84 -40.26
C SER A 159 38.74 43.23 -39.63
N LEU A 160 38.34 43.42 -38.36
CA LEU A 160 38.56 44.66 -37.63
C LEU A 160 40.04 44.93 -37.36
N ARG A 161 40.86 43.87 -37.22
CA ARG A 161 42.32 43.96 -37.14
C ARG A 161 42.98 44.31 -38.47
N ILE A 162 42.46 43.81 -39.59
CA ILE A 162 42.93 44.19 -40.95
C ILE A 162 42.57 45.66 -41.24
N ASN A 163 41.35 46.09 -40.91
CA ASN A 163 40.87 47.46 -41.10
C ASN A 163 41.24 48.42 -39.96
N GLN A 164 42.24 48.09 -39.12
CA GLN A 164 42.53 48.86 -37.91
C GLN A 164 43.10 50.27 -38.16
N ASP A 165 43.55 50.55 -39.38
CA ASP A 165 44.00 51.84 -39.89
C ASP A 165 42.85 52.84 -40.07
N LYS A 166 41.64 52.35 -40.38
CA LYS A 166 40.43 53.16 -40.63
C LYS A 166 39.77 53.70 -39.36
N PHE A 167 40.15 53.18 -38.19
CA PHE A 167 39.60 53.59 -36.90
C PHE A 167 40.49 54.64 -36.20
N SER A 168 39.88 55.52 -35.41
CA SER A 168 40.60 56.36 -34.45
C SER A 168 41.21 55.54 -33.31
N GLU A 169 42.10 56.16 -32.53
CA GLU A 169 42.66 55.50 -31.35
C GLU A 169 41.60 55.20 -30.27
N SER A 170 40.55 56.03 -30.17
CA SER A 170 39.44 55.80 -29.24
C SER A 170 38.59 54.60 -29.67
N GLU A 171 38.20 54.53 -30.95
CA GLU A 171 37.48 53.39 -31.52
C GLU A 171 38.29 52.09 -31.37
N ARG A 172 39.61 52.11 -31.63
CA ARG A 172 40.48 50.94 -31.38
C ARG A 172 40.46 50.50 -29.91
N LYS A 173 40.45 51.44 -28.95
CA LYS A 173 40.35 51.14 -27.51
C LYS A 173 38.98 50.57 -27.12
N GLU A 174 37.89 51.12 -27.67
CA GLU A 174 36.53 50.59 -27.49
C GLU A 174 36.37 49.18 -28.07
N ILE A 175 36.81 48.95 -29.31
CA ILE A 175 36.78 47.65 -29.99
C ILE A 175 37.62 46.61 -29.22
N ASN A 176 38.81 46.99 -28.72
CA ASN A 176 39.62 46.10 -27.88
C ASN A 176 38.90 45.69 -26.58
N ARG A 177 38.31 46.66 -25.85
CA ARG A 177 37.55 46.38 -24.61
C ARG A 177 36.35 45.48 -24.87
N PHE A 178 35.61 45.75 -25.95
CA PHE A 178 34.45 44.97 -26.35
C PHE A 178 34.82 43.55 -26.77
N GLY A 179 35.94 43.39 -27.49
CA GLY A 179 36.48 42.09 -27.88
C GLY A 179 36.78 41.17 -26.69
N GLY A 180 37.41 41.69 -25.63
CA GLY A 180 37.69 40.90 -24.42
C GLY A 180 36.42 40.40 -23.71
N ILE A 181 35.37 41.22 -23.68
CA ILE A 181 34.07 40.84 -23.10
C ILE A 181 33.37 39.78 -23.97
N LEU A 182 33.49 39.86 -25.30
CA LEU A 182 33.02 38.81 -26.20
C LEU A 182 33.80 37.50 -26.02
N GLU A 183 35.12 37.57 -25.77
CA GLU A 183 35.95 36.38 -25.53
C GLU A 183 35.59 35.71 -24.20
N GLU A 184 35.37 36.48 -23.14
CA GLU A 184 34.88 35.99 -21.86
C GLU A 184 33.52 35.28 -22.03
N LEU A 185 32.61 35.86 -22.83
CA LEU A 185 31.30 35.27 -23.14
C LEU A 185 31.39 34.00 -24.02
N ASP A 186 32.29 33.96 -25.00
CA ASP A 186 32.50 32.78 -25.85
C ASP A 186 33.14 31.64 -25.05
N ALA A 187 34.20 31.95 -24.28
CA ALA A 187 34.88 31.02 -23.39
C ALA A 187 33.92 30.44 -22.34
N ILE A 188 33.07 31.25 -21.68
CA ILE A 188 32.10 30.74 -20.70
C ILE A 188 30.96 29.95 -21.35
N SER A 189 30.46 30.36 -22.53
CA SER A 189 29.42 29.60 -23.23
C SER A 189 29.85 28.16 -23.52
N ALA A 190 31.16 27.97 -23.78
CA ALA A 190 31.77 26.67 -24.01
C ALA A 190 32.14 25.88 -22.74
N LYS A 191 32.02 26.45 -21.52
CA LYS A 191 32.28 25.71 -20.24
C LYS A 191 31.18 24.69 -19.90
N VAL A 192 29.98 24.79 -20.48
CA VAL A 192 28.83 23.95 -20.11
C VAL A 192 28.21 23.22 -21.30
N ASN A 193 28.69 22.00 -21.54
CA ASN A 193 27.97 21.00 -22.34
C ASN A 193 27.05 20.19 -21.41
N MET A 194 25.80 20.63 -21.21
CA MET A 194 24.89 19.93 -20.30
C MET A 194 24.51 18.55 -20.83
N ALA A 195 24.48 18.33 -22.14
CA ALA A 195 24.16 17.02 -22.72
C ALA A 195 25.18 15.94 -22.33
N ALA A 196 26.49 16.22 -22.50
CA ALA A 196 27.55 15.29 -22.14
C ALA A 196 27.65 15.05 -20.62
N ARG A 197 27.49 16.10 -19.81
CA ARG A 197 27.40 15.99 -18.34
C ARG A 197 26.22 15.12 -17.92
N LEU A 198 25.05 15.34 -18.51
CA LEU A 198 23.84 14.57 -18.26
C LEU A 198 24.02 13.10 -18.63
N ASP A 199 24.66 12.77 -19.76
CA ASP A 199 24.97 11.37 -20.12
C ASP A 199 25.95 10.71 -19.13
N ASN A 200 26.92 11.46 -18.58
CA ASN A 200 27.79 10.97 -17.51
C ASN A 200 27.01 10.70 -16.21
N ILE A 201 26.14 11.64 -15.80
CA ILE A 201 25.26 11.48 -14.62
C ILE A 201 24.37 10.24 -14.78
N PHE A 202 23.73 10.08 -15.94
CA PHE A 202 22.90 8.91 -16.25
C PHE A 202 23.71 7.61 -16.23
N THR A 203 24.85 7.56 -16.92
CA THR A 203 25.70 6.35 -17.00
C THR A 203 26.20 5.94 -15.61
N SER A 204 26.62 6.92 -14.80
CA SER A 204 27.09 6.70 -13.43
C SER A 204 25.98 6.16 -12.52
N LEU A 205 24.84 6.85 -12.44
CA LEU A 205 23.72 6.46 -11.57
C LEU A 205 23.08 5.13 -12.01
N TYR A 206 22.99 4.87 -13.32
CA TYR A 206 22.57 3.59 -13.86
C TYR A 206 23.60 2.49 -13.57
N GLY A 207 24.89 2.82 -13.50
CA GLY A 207 25.97 1.91 -13.14
C GLY A 207 25.83 1.30 -11.74
N ILE A 208 25.44 2.11 -10.74
CA ILE A 208 25.41 1.77 -9.31
C ILE A 208 24.78 0.40 -9.03
N GLN A 209 25.47 -0.38 -8.17
CA GLN A 209 25.06 -1.71 -7.72
C GLN A 209 24.91 -1.81 -6.19
N ASP A 210 25.74 -1.12 -5.39
CA ASP A 210 25.56 -1.05 -3.94
C ASP A 210 24.75 0.20 -3.57
N PRO A 211 23.61 0.08 -2.87
CA PRO A 211 22.81 1.24 -2.44
C PRO A 211 23.58 2.25 -1.58
N LYS A 212 24.72 1.88 -0.98
CA LYS A 212 25.60 2.82 -0.25
C LYS A 212 26.23 3.88 -1.16
N GLU A 213 26.43 3.59 -2.45
CA GLU A 213 27.02 4.51 -3.44
C GLU A 213 26.05 5.63 -3.85
N VAL A 214 24.75 5.46 -3.59
CA VAL A 214 23.69 6.35 -4.06
C VAL A 214 23.83 7.77 -3.52
N GLN A 215 23.87 7.96 -2.19
CA GLN A 215 23.94 9.30 -1.60
C GLN A 215 25.26 10.04 -1.92
N PRO A 216 26.45 9.41 -1.90
CA PRO A 216 27.67 10.03 -2.41
C PRO A 216 27.53 10.52 -3.86
N ALA A 217 26.98 9.69 -4.75
CA ALA A 217 26.80 10.04 -6.16
C ALA A 217 25.76 11.17 -6.36
N THR A 218 24.58 11.08 -5.77
CA THR A 218 23.54 12.12 -5.93
C THR A 218 23.98 13.46 -5.36
N ASN A 219 24.75 13.48 -4.27
CA ASN A 219 25.31 14.70 -3.70
C ASN A 219 26.44 15.30 -4.55
N ALA A 220 27.32 14.47 -5.14
CA ALA A 220 28.32 14.94 -6.09
C ALA A 220 27.67 15.62 -7.31
N PHE A 221 26.62 15.01 -7.87
CA PHE A 221 25.89 15.59 -9.00
C PHE A 221 25.08 16.84 -8.63
N ARG A 222 24.58 16.98 -7.39
CA ARG A 222 24.00 18.25 -6.91
C ARG A 222 25.02 19.40 -6.92
N ILE A 223 26.25 19.13 -6.49
CA ILE A 223 27.34 20.12 -6.53
C ILE A 223 27.66 20.50 -7.98
N GLU A 224 27.74 19.51 -8.89
CA GLU A 224 27.98 19.78 -10.31
C GLU A 224 26.86 20.62 -10.96
N LEU A 225 25.59 20.32 -10.65
CA LEU A 225 24.43 21.07 -11.12
C LEU A 225 24.44 22.51 -10.60
N ASN A 226 24.78 22.74 -9.32
CA ASN A 226 24.88 24.09 -8.75
C ASN A 226 26.00 24.90 -9.42
N ASN A 227 27.15 24.27 -9.70
CA ASN A 227 28.25 24.90 -10.44
C ASN A 227 27.85 25.25 -11.89
N ALA A 228 27.04 24.40 -12.54
CA ALA A 228 26.46 24.71 -13.85
C ALA A 228 25.51 25.93 -13.78
N THR A 229 24.63 26.01 -12.77
CA THR A 229 23.76 27.19 -12.54
C THR A 229 24.57 28.47 -12.37
N SER A 230 25.62 28.45 -11.54
CA SER A 230 26.51 29.62 -11.37
C SER A 230 27.14 30.08 -12.70
N THR A 231 27.49 29.14 -13.57
CA THR A 231 28.06 29.42 -14.90
C THR A 231 27.02 30.01 -15.86
N TYR A 232 25.74 29.62 -15.73
CA TYR A 232 24.62 30.21 -16.48
C TYR A 232 24.36 31.66 -16.06
N ASP A 233 24.36 31.95 -14.77
CA ASP A 233 24.09 33.29 -14.24
C ASP A 233 25.26 34.26 -14.53
N GLU A 234 26.49 33.75 -14.63
CA GLU A 234 27.68 34.47 -15.13
C GLU A 234 27.56 34.75 -16.64
N ASN A 235 27.10 33.77 -17.44
CA ASN A 235 26.86 33.94 -18.88
C ASN A 235 25.78 35.01 -19.17
N GLU A 236 24.68 35.05 -18.41
CA GLU A 236 23.64 36.07 -18.58
C GLU A 236 24.11 37.49 -18.23
N LYS A 237 24.94 37.64 -17.19
CA LYS A 237 25.59 38.93 -16.86
C LYS A 237 26.49 39.40 -18.02
N LEU A 238 27.23 38.48 -18.63
CA LEU A 238 28.08 38.78 -19.78
C LEU A 238 27.28 39.08 -21.05
N GLN A 239 26.19 38.37 -21.33
CA GLN A 239 25.26 38.74 -22.41
C GLN A 239 24.67 40.15 -22.23
N PHE A 240 24.27 40.50 -21.00
CA PHE A 240 23.80 41.86 -20.68
C PHE A 240 24.90 42.90 -20.86
N LEU A 241 26.13 42.59 -20.44
CA LEU A 241 27.28 43.46 -20.61
C LEU A 241 27.60 43.69 -22.09
N VAL A 242 27.70 42.64 -22.91
CA VAL A 242 27.88 42.75 -24.37
C VAL A 242 26.79 43.64 -24.99
N LYS A 243 25.51 43.41 -24.66
CA LYS A 243 24.38 44.22 -25.17
C LYS A 243 24.43 45.69 -24.72
N ARG A 244 25.05 46.00 -23.58
CA ARG A 244 25.29 47.36 -23.09
C ARG A 244 26.44 48.03 -23.85
N GLU A 245 27.58 47.35 -23.92
CA GLU A 245 28.79 47.88 -24.55
C GLU A 245 28.61 48.06 -26.07
N MET A 246 27.96 47.11 -26.76
CA MET A 246 27.64 47.20 -28.18
C MET A 246 26.82 48.45 -28.54
N LYS A 247 25.89 48.84 -27.67
CA LYS A 247 25.11 50.09 -27.82
C LYS A 247 25.94 51.35 -27.55
N ALA A 248 27.00 51.24 -26.77
CA ALA A 248 27.90 52.34 -26.43
C ALA A 248 29.02 52.56 -27.46
N LEU A 249 29.29 51.60 -28.37
CA LEU A 249 30.35 51.71 -29.39
C LEU A 249 30.15 52.94 -30.30
N THR A 250 31.12 53.86 -30.31
CA THR A 250 31.09 55.11 -31.08
C THR A 250 31.83 55.04 -32.41
N ILE A 251 31.63 53.95 -33.16
CA ILE A 251 32.27 53.72 -34.46
C ILE A 251 31.67 54.63 -35.54
N ALA A 252 32.52 55.39 -36.23
CA ALA A 252 32.13 56.33 -37.28
C ALA A 252 31.85 55.64 -38.63
N ALA A 253 32.50 54.51 -38.90
CA ALA A 253 32.26 53.69 -40.08
C ALA A 253 30.95 52.89 -39.95
N THR A 254 29.85 53.44 -40.47
CA THR A 254 28.49 52.85 -40.37
C THR A 254 28.42 51.38 -40.81
N GLU A 255 29.10 51.01 -41.90
CA GLU A 255 29.10 49.64 -42.42
C GLU A 255 29.72 48.63 -41.43
N GLU A 256 30.88 48.95 -40.85
CA GLU A 256 31.52 48.08 -39.85
C GLU A 256 30.72 48.06 -38.54
N LYS A 257 30.06 49.17 -38.16
CA LYS A 257 29.17 49.20 -36.99
C LYS A 257 27.95 48.28 -37.17
N THR A 258 27.32 48.30 -38.34
CA THR A 258 26.23 47.38 -38.69
C THR A 258 26.71 45.93 -38.62
N ARG A 259 27.84 45.63 -39.27
CA ARG A 259 28.43 44.29 -39.33
C ARG A 259 28.83 43.74 -37.96
N ILE A 260 29.37 44.58 -37.06
CA ILE A 260 29.62 44.21 -35.66
C ILE A 260 28.30 43.86 -34.97
N THR A 261 27.28 44.71 -35.11
CA THR A 261 25.98 44.51 -34.45
C THR A 261 25.32 43.21 -34.91
N GLU A 262 25.23 42.98 -36.22
CA GLU A 262 24.65 41.77 -36.81
C GLU A 262 25.38 40.51 -36.33
N THR A 263 26.72 40.47 -36.45
CA THR A 263 27.51 39.30 -36.05
C THR A 263 27.40 39.00 -34.55
N VAL A 264 27.32 40.03 -33.72
CA VAL A 264 27.20 39.88 -32.26
C VAL A 264 25.79 39.50 -31.84
N ASP A 265 24.73 40.05 -32.45
CA ASP A 265 23.36 39.63 -32.16
C ASP A 265 23.10 38.17 -32.62
N GLU A 266 23.65 37.73 -33.76
CA GLU A 266 23.65 36.31 -34.15
C GLU A 266 24.35 35.41 -33.12
N PHE A 267 25.52 35.82 -32.63
CA PHE A 267 26.25 35.10 -31.58
C PHE A 267 25.46 35.06 -30.26
N LEU A 268 24.85 36.17 -29.85
CA LEU A 268 24.01 36.25 -28.65
C LEU A 268 22.76 35.37 -28.78
N LEU A 269 22.15 35.28 -29.96
CA LEU A 269 21.05 34.35 -30.25
C LEU A 269 21.51 32.88 -30.15
N GLN A 270 22.69 32.54 -30.68
CA GLN A 270 23.29 31.20 -30.55
C GLN A 270 23.56 30.83 -29.09
N VAL A 271 24.18 31.73 -28.32
CA VAL A 271 24.48 31.52 -26.89
C VAL A 271 23.18 31.38 -26.09
N ASN A 272 22.19 32.25 -26.31
CA ASN A 272 20.90 32.18 -25.62
C ASN A 272 20.11 30.89 -25.94
N SER A 273 20.13 30.44 -27.20
CA SER A 273 19.54 29.16 -27.62
C SER A 273 20.23 27.98 -26.91
N THR A 274 21.57 27.97 -26.90
CA THR A 274 22.38 26.96 -26.20
C THR A 274 22.10 26.95 -24.69
N LEU A 275 22.03 28.13 -24.06
CA LEU A 275 21.72 28.31 -22.65
C LEU A 275 20.31 27.80 -22.29
N THR A 276 19.31 28.08 -23.13
CA THR A 276 17.92 27.63 -22.96
C THR A 276 17.85 26.10 -23.03
N SER A 277 18.45 25.49 -24.04
CA SER A 277 18.55 24.03 -24.20
C SER A 277 19.25 23.38 -23.01
N ASN A 278 20.40 23.93 -22.59
CA ASN A 278 21.15 23.49 -21.42
C ASN A 278 20.31 23.55 -20.12
N ARG A 279 19.56 24.62 -19.88
CA ARG A 279 18.64 24.73 -18.72
C ARG A 279 17.49 23.72 -18.79
N THR A 280 16.91 23.49 -19.98
CA THR A 280 15.87 22.44 -20.17
C THR A 280 16.42 21.04 -19.91
N LEU A 281 17.68 20.75 -20.28
CA LEU A 281 18.34 19.49 -19.94
C LEU A 281 18.67 19.38 -18.45
N GLN A 282 19.18 20.44 -17.83
CA GLN A 282 19.48 20.49 -16.40
C GLN A 282 18.23 20.19 -15.55
N ALA A 283 17.08 20.77 -15.93
CA ALA A 283 15.81 20.59 -15.23
C ALA A 283 15.30 19.13 -15.20
N LYS A 284 15.77 18.25 -16.10
CA LYS A 284 15.45 16.82 -16.06
C LYS A 284 16.15 16.07 -14.92
N VAL A 285 17.27 16.58 -14.40
CA VAL A 285 18.15 15.82 -13.49
C VAL A 285 17.65 15.74 -12.04
N PRO A 286 17.14 16.81 -11.39
CA PRO A 286 16.74 16.73 -9.97
C PRO A 286 15.71 15.62 -9.64
N PRO A 287 14.65 15.36 -10.44
CA PRO A 287 13.73 14.24 -10.20
C PRO A 287 14.40 12.86 -10.20
N ILE A 288 15.50 12.70 -10.93
CA ILE A 288 16.26 11.44 -11.00
C ILE A 288 17.13 11.28 -9.75
N LEU A 289 17.75 12.35 -9.27
CA LEU A 289 18.49 12.34 -8.00
C LEU A 289 17.54 12.08 -6.81
N GLU A 290 16.34 12.64 -6.85
CA GLU A 290 15.29 12.37 -5.86
C GLU A 290 14.77 10.93 -5.94
N LEU A 291 14.54 10.37 -7.13
CA LEU A 291 14.15 8.97 -7.31
C LEU A 291 15.22 8.02 -6.76
N MET A 292 16.50 8.31 -7.01
CA MET A 292 17.63 7.56 -6.47
C MET A 292 17.68 7.63 -4.94
N ASP A 293 17.65 8.81 -4.34
CA ASP A 293 17.70 8.96 -2.88
C ASP A 293 16.49 8.36 -2.17
N ASN A 294 15.29 8.51 -2.72
CA ASN A 294 14.08 7.89 -2.15
C ASN A 294 14.17 6.35 -2.16
N SER A 295 14.88 5.74 -3.11
CA SER A 295 15.09 4.27 -3.16
C SER A 295 15.93 3.73 -1.99
N VAL A 296 16.72 4.57 -1.33
CA VAL A 296 17.59 4.19 -0.19
C VAL A 296 17.15 4.81 1.14
N LYS A 297 16.04 5.54 1.16
CA LYS A 297 15.58 6.37 2.31
C LYS A 297 15.20 5.60 3.56
N THR A 298 14.69 4.37 3.41
CA THR A 298 14.13 3.58 4.52
C THR A 298 14.71 2.15 4.53
N PRO A 299 15.97 1.97 4.97
CA PRO A 299 16.58 0.65 5.10
C PRO A 299 15.91 -0.21 6.17
N SER A 300 15.95 -1.53 5.98
CA SER A 300 15.62 -2.51 7.01
C SER A 300 16.68 -2.49 8.12
N LYS A 301 16.24 -2.55 9.38
CA LYS A 301 17.11 -2.78 10.53
C LYS A 301 17.49 -4.25 10.72
N GLU A 302 16.72 -5.17 10.14
CA GLU A 302 16.89 -6.61 10.34
C GLU A 302 17.76 -7.29 9.28
N GLN A 303 17.75 -6.77 8.04
CA GLN A 303 18.39 -7.34 6.86
C GLN A 303 19.06 -6.24 6.02
N PRO A 304 20.40 -6.10 6.07
CA PRO A 304 21.14 -5.10 5.29
C PRO A 304 20.89 -5.21 3.77
N GLY A 305 20.82 -4.08 3.07
CA GLY A 305 20.57 -4.04 1.63
C GLY A 305 19.10 -4.18 1.20
N TYR A 306 18.17 -4.32 2.15
CA TYR A 306 16.73 -4.32 1.88
C TYR A 306 16.11 -2.98 2.32
N TYR A 307 15.21 -2.44 1.50
CA TYR A 307 14.59 -1.12 1.69
C TYR A 307 13.07 -1.19 1.60
N GLN A 308 12.36 -0.38 2.37
CA GLN A 308 10.89 -0.40 2.40
C GLN A 308 10.32 0.16 1.09
N VAL A 309 9.70 -0.70 0.28
CA VAL A 309 9.07 -0.32 -1.00
C VAL A 309 7.57 -0.06 -0.86
N LYS A 310 6.90 -0.65 0.14
CA LYS A 310 5.46 -0.45 0.36
C LYS A 310 5.07 -0.75 1.81
N ALA A 311 4.37 0.17 2.48
CA ALA A 311 3.59 -0.17 3.66
C ALA A 311 2.26 -0.82 3.22
N VAL A 312 1.79 -1.83 3.95
CA VAL A 312 0.47 -2.44 3.73
C VAL A 312 -0.38 -2.36 4.98
N SER A 313 -1.63 -1.95 4.81
CA SER A 313 -2.65 -1.82 5.85
C SER A 313 -4.02 -2.15 5.26
N PHE A 314 -4.90 -2.74 6.06
CA PHE A 314 -6.31 -2.99 5.76
C PHE A 314 -7.13 -2.94 7.05
N ASP A 315 -8.46 -2.90 6.95
CA ASP A 315 -9.33 -2.87 8.13
C ASP A 315 -9.57 -4.27 8.70
N GLU A 316 -10.19 -4.35 9.88
CA GLU A 316 -10.67 -5.64 10.40
C GLU A 316 -11.80 -6.20 9.50
N GLY A 317 -11.86 -7.52 9.33
CA GLY A 317 -12.82 -8.18 8.43
C GLY A 317 -12.51 -8.04 6.92
N GLN A 318 -11.31 -7.58 6.56
CA GLN A 318 -10.84 -7.48 5.18
C GLN A 318 -9.64 -8.40 4.89
N THR A 319 -9.47 -8.72 3.61
CA THR A 319 -8.24 -9.28 3.04
C THR A 319 -7.67 -8.34 1.98
N LEU A 320 -6.35 -8.28 1.88
CA LEU A 320 -5.64 -7.38 0.97
C LEU A 320 -4.82 -8.18 -0.06
N LYS A 321 -5.34 -8.28 -1.27
CA LYS A 321 -4.59 -8.80 -2.42
C LYS A 321 -3.66 -7.72 -2.97
N LYS A 322 -2.40 -8.11 -3.19
CA LYS A 322 -1.36 -7.32 -3.86
C LYS A 322 -0.99 -7.99 -5.17
N THR A 323 -0.92 -7.21 -6.24
CA THR A 323 -0.20 -7.57 -7.46
C THR A 323 1.07 -6.73 -7.49
N LEU A 324 2.23 -7.38 -7.37
CA LEU A 324 3.53 -6.78 -7.59
C LEU A 324 3.92 -7.01 -9.05
N THR A 325 4.26 -5.93 -9.74
CA THR A 325 4.83 -5.96 -11.09
C THR A 325 6.22 -5.32 -11.03
N ILE A 326 7.22 -5.98 -11.63
CA ILE A 326 8.56 -5.44 -11.80
C ILE A 326 8.83 -5.35 -13.30
N THR A 327 9.13 -4.15 -13.78
CA THR A 327 9.33 -3.85 -15.20
C THR A 327 10.75 -3.36 -15.42
N GLY A 328 11.46 -3.92 -16.40
CA GLY A 328 12.81 -3.45 -16.74
C GLY A 328 12.75 -2.10 -17.44
N ARG A 329 13.73 -1.24 -17.24
CA ARG A 329 13.82 0.10 -17.84
C ARG A 329 15.06 0.23 -18.72
N GLU A 330 14.97 1.05 -19.76
CA GLU A 330 16.10 1.44 -20.59
C GLU A 330 16.25 2.96 -20.64
N TYR A 331 17.50 3.43 -20.78
CA TYR A 331 17.81 4.83 -20.98
C TYR A 331 17.79 5.17 -22.48
N LYS A 332 16.92 6.09 -22.88
CA LYS A 332 16.82 6.63 -24.24
C LYS A 332 17.74 7.85 -24.36
N ALA A 333 18.92 7.62 -24.93
CA ALA A 333 19.99 8.62 -25.06
C ALA A 333 19.71 9.72 -26.10
N ASP A 334 18.65 9.58 -26.90
CA ASP A 334 18.09 10.56 -27.82
C ASP A 334 17.12 11.52 -27.09
N THR A 335 16.10 10.99 -26.40
CA THR A 335 15.11 11.80 -25.68
C THR A 335 15.61 12.30 -24.31
N LYS A 336 16.73 11.74 -23.82
CA LYS A 336 17.27 11.95 -22.46
C LYS A 336 16.22 11.60 -21.40
N SER A 337 15.64 10.40 -21.50
CA SER A 337 14.60 9.89 -20.59
C SER A 337 14.68 8.38 -20.40
N PHE A 338 13.92 7.83 -19.46
CA PHE A 338 13.71 6.38 -19.35
C PHE A 338 12.46 5.94 -20.10
N ALA A 339 12.52 4.75 -20.70
CA ALA A 339 11.36 4.01 -21.16
C ALA A 339 11.28 2.69 -20.38
N ASP A 340 10.06 2.28 -20.05
CA ASP A 340 9.81 0.93 -19.54
C ASP A 340 9.81 -0.07 -20.71
N THR A 341 10.34 -1.27 -20.50
CA THR A 341 10.62 -2.26 -21.56
C THR A 341 9.68 -3.47 -21.50
N LYS A 342 10.10 -4.54 -20.83
CA LYS A 342 9.30 -5.74 -20.59
C LYS A 342 9.00 -5.91 -19.10
N GLU A 343 7.82 -6.45 -18.82
CA GLU A 343 7.50 -7.06 -17.53
C GLU A 343 8.50 -8.20 -17.27
N LEU A 344 9.28 -8.08 -16.20
CA LEU A 344 10.28 -9.08 -15.79
C LEU A 344 9.68 -10.10 -14.84
N ALA A 345 8.82 -9.65 -13.93
CA ALA A 345 8.09 -10.50 -13.01
C ALA A 345 6.75 -9.86 -12.64
N LYS A 346 5.69 -10.67 -12.61
CA LYS A 346 4.39 -10.30 -12.04
C LYS A 346 3.96 -11.38 -11.07
N THR A 347 3.73 -11.02 -9.81
CA THR A 347 3.27 -11.97 -8.79
C THR A 347 2.09 -11.44 -8.00
N ASN A 348 1.26 -12.37 -7.54
CA ASN A 348 0.10 -12.11 -6.70
C ASN A 348 0.36 -12.70 -5.31
N PHE A 349 0.00 -11.97 -4.27
CA PHE A 349 -0.04 -12.46 -2.90
C PHE A 349 -1.18 -11.79 -2.14
N ARG A 350 -1.58 -12.38 -1.02
CA ARG A 350 -2.69 -11.90 -0.18
C ARG A 350 -2.23 -11.79 1.26
N PHE A 351 -2.63 -10.71 1.92
CA PHE A 351 -2.55 -10.58 3.37
C PHE A 351 -3.95 -10.72 3.97
N GLU A 352 -4.01 -11.35 5.13
CA GLU A 352 -5.18 -11.39 5.99
C GLU A 352 -4.76 -11.20 7.45
N ARG A 353 -5.69 -10.89 8.34
CA ARG A 353 -5.44 -11.00 9.78
C ARG A 353 -5.29 -12.48 10.14
N TYR A 354 -4.28 -12.83 10.93
CA TYR A 354 -4.20 -14.14 11.57
C TYR A 354 -5.35 -14.29 12.55
N ASP A 355 -6.18 -15.31 12.35
CA ASP A 355 -7.19 -15.78 13.29
C ASP A 355 -6.77 -17.17 13.82
N PRO A 356 -6.73 -17.41 15.15
CA PRO A 356 -6.57 -18.77 15.69
C PRO A 356 -7.80 -19.67 15.44
N PHE A 357 -8.95 -19.11 15.05
CA PHE A 357 -10.20 -19.82 14.78
C PHE A 357 -10.43 -20.02 13.27
N GLY A 358 -10.66 -21.28 12.88
CA GLY A 358 -11.30 -21.62 11.60
C GLY A 358 -12.82 -21.55 11.77
N ILE A 359 -13.42 -20.47 11.26
CA ILE A 359 -14.87 -20.23 11.31
C ILE A 359 -15.57 -20.96 10.15
N SER A 360 -16.60 -21.74 10.44
CA SER A 360 -17.42 -22.42 9.43
C SER A 360 -18.90 -22.50 9.82
N VAL A 361 -19.79 -22.45 8.83
CA VAL A 361 -21.20 -22.82 8.99
C VAL A 361 -21.42 -24.23 8.45
N SER A 362 -22.21 -25.02 9.18
CA SER A 362 -22.57 -26.39 8.85
C SER A 362 -24.05 -26.64 9.13
N THR A 363 -24.56 -27.77 8.64
CA THR A 363 -25.83 -28.34 9.10
C THR A 363 -25.57 -29.70 9.73
N GLY A 364 -26.43 -30.10 10.66
CA GLY A 364 -26.34 -31.41 11.30
C GLY A 364 -27.64 -31.81 11.97
N ILE A 365 -27.61 -32.99 12.57
CA ILE A 365 -28.72 -33.54 13.36
C ILE A 365 -28.27 -33.56 14.81
N PHE A 366 -29.08 -33.05 15.72
CA PHE A 366 -28.86 -33.22 17.16
C PHE A 366 -29.96 -34.06 17.79
N TYR A 367 -29.60 -34.90 18.75
CA TYR A 367 -30.54 -35.41 19.75
C TYR A 367 -30.62 -34.38 20.87
N GLY A 368 -31.80 -33.79 21.09
CA GLY A 368 -32.06 -32.91 22.23
C GLY A 368 -32.84 -33.66 23.29
N SER A 369 -32.45 -33.49 24.56
CA SER A 369 -33.22 -33.92 25.74
C SER A 369 -33.63 -32.68 26.52
N THR A 370 -34.94 -32.38 26.55
CA THR A 370 -35.50 -31.17 27.16
C THR A 370 -36.91 -31.40 27.68
N THR A 371 -37.26 -30.75 28.80
CA THR A 371 -38.61 -30.74 29.38
C THR A 371 -39.20 -29.36 29.21
N LEU A 372 -40.29 -29.25 28.45
CA LEU A 372 -40.88 -27.97 28.07
C LEU A 372 -42.32 -27.86 28.56
N LYS A 373 -42.65 -26.80 29.29
CA LYS A 373 -44.03 -26.51 29.66
C LYS A 373 -44.89 -26.33 28.42
N GLY A 374 -46.02 -27.02 28.38
CA GLY A 374 -47.13 -26.78 27.47
C GLY A 374 -48.36 -26.35 28.25
N PHE A 375 -49.18 -25.50 27.65
CA PHE A 375 -50.54 -25.28 28.13
C PHE A 375 -51.53 -25.98 27.21
N GLY A 376 -52.49 -26.66 27.81
CA GLY A 376 -53.54 -27.41 27.13
C GLY A 376 -54.93 -27.02 27.64
N VAL A 377 -55.94 -27.71 27.14
CA VAL A 377 -57.32 -27.57 27.62
C VAL A 377 -57.87 -28.96 27.91
N SER A 378 -58.30 -29.19 29.14
CA SER A 378 -59.11 -30.36 29.51
C SER A 378 -60.59 -30.02 29.42
N ASN A 379 -61.41 -30.97 28.97
CA ASN A 379 -62.87 -30.86 29.00
C ASN A 379 -63.42 -31.81 30.07
N THR A 380 -63.95 -31.24 31.14
CA THR A 380 -64.63 -31.98 32.21
C THR A 380 -66.02 -31.39 32.37
N ASN A 381 -67.07 -32.22 32.33
CA ASN A 381 -68.47 -31.80 32.49
C ASN A 381 -68.93 -30.69 31.49
N ASN A 382 -68.45 -30.75 30.24
CA ASN A 382 -68.64 -29.73 29.20
C ASN A 382 -67.99 -28.36 29.48
N GLU A 383 -67.11 -28.26 30.48
CA GLU A 383 -66.33 -27.06 30.77
C GLU A 383 -64.87 -27.24 30.36
N PHE A 384 -64.40 -26.33 29.50
CA PHE A 384 -63.01 -26.24 29.08
C PHE A 384 -62.17 -25.55 30.15
N THR A 385 -61.14 -26.22 30.67
CA THR A 385 -60.25 -25.72 31.73
C THR A 385 -58.79 -25.78 31.28
N VAL A 386 -58.01 -24.73 31.56
CA VAL A 386 -56.60 -24.63 31.15
C VAL A 386 -55.73 -25.59 31.97
N THR A 387 -55.01 -26.50 31.33
CA THR A 387 -53.99 -27.37 31.96
C THR A 387 -52.57 -26.85 31.70
N GLN A 388 -51.62 -27.27 32.53
CA GLN A 388 -50.19 -27.12 32.27
C GLN A 388 -49.53 -28.50 32.40
N ASP A 389 -48.91 -28.95 31.33
CA ASP A 389 -48.28 -30.27 31.22
C ASP A 389 -46.79 -30.10 30.91
N ASP A 390 -45.92 -30.85 31.59
CA ASP A 390 -44.48 -30.86 31.31
C ASP A 390 -44.19 -31.82 30.15
N ILE A 391 -43.97 -31.26 28.96
CA ILE A 391 -43.76 -32.03 27.72
C ILE A 391 -42.27 -32.38 27.61
N GLU A 392 -41.90 -33.58 28.05
CA GLU A 392 -40.59 -34.16 27.73
C GLU A 392 -40.44 -34.39 26.22
N LYS A 393 -39.29 -34.00 25.67
CA LYS A 393 -38.93 -34.22 24.26
C LYS A 393 -37.50 -34.73 24.15
N GLY A 394 -37.38 -36.04 23.95
CA GLY A 394 -36.21 -36.69 23.38
C GLY A 394 -36.42 -36.90 21.87
N ASN A 395 -35.84 -36.07 21.01
CA ASN A 395 -36.03 -36.16 19.56
C ASN A 395 -34.76 -35.82 18.78
N PHE A 396 -34.61 -36.41 17.59
CA PHE A 396 -33.64 -35.99 16.59
C PHE A 396 -34.18 -34.79 15.79
N VAL A 397 -33.36 -33.78 15.60
CA VAL A 397 -33.74 -32.49 15.02
C VAL A 397 -32.61 -31.95 14.13
N THR A 398 -32.95 -31.36 12.99
CA THR A 398 -32.00 -30.66 12.12
C THR A 398 -31.68 -29.26 12.66
N ALA A 399 -30.42 -28.85 12.58
CA ALA A 399 -29.97 -27.53 12.97
C ALA A 399 -28.92 -26.97 12.01
N ALA A 400 -28.84 -25.64 11.98
CA ALA A 400 -27.69 -24.90 11.45
C ALA A 400 -26.73 -24.60 12.61
N PHE A 401 -25.42 -24.68 12.35
CA PHE A 401 -24.38 -24.48 13.35
C PHE A 401 -23.32 -23.51 12.83
N LEU A 402 -22.89 -22.57 13.68
CA LEU A 402 -21.72 -21.72 13.48
C LEU A 402 -20.60 -22.22 14.41
N ASN A 403 -19.48 -22.61 13.81
CA ASN A 403 -18.42 -23.36 14.47
C ASN A 403 -17.11 -22.57 14.43
N PHE A 404 -16.39 -22.57 15.55
CA PHE A 404 -15.12 -21.89 15.76
C PHE A 404 -14.06 -22.96 16.07
N THR A 405 -13.40 -23.46 15.02
CA THR A 405 -12.44 -24.57 15.11
C THR A 405 -11.08 -24.05 15.55
N PHE A 406 -10.56 -24.51 16.69
CA PHE A 406 -9.24 -24.13 17.17
C PHE A 406 -8.18 -24.90 16.37
N ASN A 407 -7.27 -24.20 15.69
CA ASN A 407 -6.18 -24.87 14.97
C ASN A 407 -5.07 -25.34 15.93
N ALA A 408 -5.30 -26.49 16.58
CA ALA A 408 -4.34 -27.14 17.47
C ALA A 408 -3.28 -28.00 16.73
N GLY A 409 -3.21 -27.96 15.40
CA GLY A 409 -2.28 -28.77 14.58
C GLY A 409 -2.52 -30.30 14.61
N SER A 410 -3.43 -30.78 15.46
CA SER A 410 -3.81 -32.19 15.59
C SER A 410 -4.43 -32.75 14.31
N ARG A 411 -3.86 -33.85 13.80
CA ARG A 411 -4.37 -34.56 12.61
C ARG A 411 -5.63 -35.40 12.87
N TYR A 412 -5.92 -35.70 14.13
CA TYR A 412 -6.97 -36.67 14.52
C TYR A 412 -8.22 -36.01 15.08
N LEU A 413 -8.04 -34.98 15.93
CA LEU A 413 -9.12 -34.30 16.66
C LEU A 413 -8.79 -32.81 16.72
N LEU A 414 -9.59 -31.98 16.04
CA LEU A 414 -9.56 -30.53 16.19
C LEU A 414 -10.73 -30.10 17.09
N PRO A 415 -10.48 -29.53 18.28
CA PRO A 415 -11.54 -29.02 19.13
C PRO A 415 -12.19 -27.78 18.50
N PHE A 416 -13.49 -27.61 18.71
CA PHE A 416 -14.22 -26.42 18.30
C PHE A 416 -15.23 -25.97 19.35
N PHE A 417 -15.53 -24.67 19.36
CA PHE A 417 -16.72 -24.12 20.01
C PHE A 417 -17.83 -23.98 18.98
N GLN A 418 -19.10 -24.14 19.38
CA GLN A 418 -20.25 -24.17 18.48
C GLN A 418 -21.41 -23.37 19.06
N LEU A 419 -22.02 -22.55 18.22
CA LEU A 419 -23.37 -22.00 18.37
C LEU A 419 -24.30 -22.70 17.37
N GLY A 420 -25.59 -22.83 17.70
CA GLY A 420 -26.55 -23.49 16.83
C GLY A 420 -27.99 -23.02 16.99
N ILE A 421 -28.76 -23.22 15.92
CA ILE A 421 -30.20 -22.97 15.91
C ILE A 421 -30.98 -24.11 15.22
N ASP A 422 -32.11 -24.50 15.81
CA ASP A 422 -33.17 -25.25 15.13
C ASP A 422 -34.17 -24.28 14.47
N PRO A 423 -34.21 -24.19 13.13
CA PRO A 423 -35.11 -23.29 12.40
C PRO A 423 -36.53 -23.88 12.20
N THR A 424 -36.79 -25.12 12.62
CA THR A 424 -37.94 -25.92 12.15
C THR A 424 -39.23 -25.77 12.97
N LYS A 425 -39.25 -24.98 14.06
CA LYS A 425 -40.32 -25.05 15.07
C LYS A 425 -40.84 -23.69 15.55
N LYS A 426 -42.13 -23.69 15.93
CA LYS A 426 -42.78 -22.61 16.72
C LYS A 426 -42.06 -22.27 18.04
N ARG A 427 -41.17 -23.15 18.51
CA ARG A 427 -40.23 -22.93 19.61
C ARG A 427 -38.83 -23.29 19.08
N PRO A 428 -38.05 -22.34 18.55
CA PRO A 428 -36.70 -22.63 18.07
C PRO A 428 -35.80 -23.02 19.25
N PHE A 429 -34.84 -23.91 19.00
CA PHE A 429 -33.81 -24.27 19.99
C PHE A 429 -32.54 -23.48 19.70
N LEU A 430 -32.03 -22.78 20.70
CA LEU A 430 -30.69 -22.19 20.67
C LEU A 430 -29.73 -23.14 21.40
N MET A 431 -28.59 -23.39 20.79
CA MET A 431 -27.56 -24.30 21.30
C MET A 431 -26.23 -23.57 21.42
N ALA A 432 -25.49 -23.86 22.48
CA ALA A 432 -24.08 -23.49 22.62
C ALA A 432 -23.32 -24.66 23.24
N GLY A 433 -22.13 -24.97 22.74
CA GLY A 433 -21.38 -26.12 23.21
C GLY A 433 -19.98 -26.24 22.63
N GLY A 434 -19.34 -27.37 22.91
CA GLY A 434 -18.02 -27.72 22.39
C GLY A 434 -18.08 -29.06 21.65
N GLY A 435 -17.07 -29.32 20.84
CA GLY A 435 -16.98 -30.56 20.08
C GLY A 435 -15.60 -30.84 19.50
N PHE A 436 -15.50 -31.95 18.78
CA PHE A 436 -14.29 -32.35 18.05
C PHE A 436 -14.63 -32.71 16.61
N ARG A 437 -13.92 -32.09 15.66
CA ARG A 437 -13.89 -32.47 14.24
C ARG A 437 -12.81 -33.53 14.05
N ILE A 438 -13.12 -34.58 13.28
CA ILE A 438 -12.12 -35.54 12.80
C ILE A 438 -11.72 -35.12 11.36
N PRO A 439 -10.51 -34.56 11.13
CA PRO A 439 -10.15 -33.98 9.83
C PRO A 439 -10.17 -34.98 8.67
N SER A 440 -9.88 -36.26 8.95
CA SER A 440 -9.82 -37.34 7.96
C SER A 440 -11.18 -37.88 7.52
N SER A 441 -12.24 -37.69 8.31
CA SER A 441 -13.56 -38.30 8.04
C SER A 441 -14.66 -37.29 7.66
N LYS A 442 -14.40 -35.99 7.81
CA LYS A 442 -15.38 -34.89 7.64
C LYS A 442 -16.62 -34.97 8.56
N PHE A 443 -16.53 -35.73 9.64
CA PHE A 443 -17.56 -35.76 10.68
C PHE A 443 -17.13 -34.93 11.89
N ALA A 444 -18.12 -34.36 12.57
CA ALA A 444 -17.92 -33.62 13.81
C ALA A 444 -18.98 -34.01 14.84
N LEU A 445 -18.54 -34.17 16.09
CA LEU A 445 -19.39 -34.46 17.26
C LEU A 445 -19.35 -33.27 18.20
N SER A 446 -20.50 -32.82 18.67
CA SER A 446 -20.63 -31.74 19.66
C SER A 446 -21.63 -32.04 20.77
N ALA A 447 -21.47 -31.36 21.89
CA ALA A 447 -22.33 -31.48 23.06
C ALA A 447 -22.44 -30.14 23.79
N GLY A 448 -23.59 -29.88 24.41
CA GLY A 448 -23.76 -28.70 25.23
C GLY A 448 -25.16 -28.49 25.79
N PRO A 449 -25.36 -27.42 26.58
CA PRO A 449 -26.68 -26.91 26.95
C PRO A 449 -27.52 -26.49 25.73
N LEU A 450 -28.83 -26.55 25.93
CA LEU A 450 -29.86 -26.14 24.98
C LEU A 450 -30.86 -25.20 25.67
N TRP A 451 -31.26 -24.15 24.97
CA TRP A 451 -32.22 -23.12 25.39
C TRP A 451 -33.39 -23.07 24.41
N THR A 452 -34.54 -22.56 24.85
CA THR A 452 -35.69 -22.26 23.97
C THR A 452 -36.60 -21.20 24.62
N TRP A 453 -37.69 -20.92 23.92
CA TRP A 453 -38.75 -20.03 24.39
C TRP A 453 -39.79 -20.86 25.14
N ASP A 454 -39.95 -20.57 26.42
CA ASP A 454 -41.04 -21.12 27.21
C ASP A 454 -42.37 -20.53 26.72
N GLN A 455 -43.41 -21.36 26.71
CA GLN A 455 -44.76 -20.81 26.69
C GLN A 455 -45.06 -20.17 28.05
N LYS A 456 -45.74 -19.04 28.04
CA LYS A 456 -46.37 -18.43 29.21
C LYS A 456 -47.77 -17.97 28.86
N LEU A 457 -48.67 -18.03 29.84
CA LEU A 457 -49.96 -17.36 29.76
C LEU A 457 -49.79 -15.89 30.16
N ASN A 458 -50.63 -15.02 29.62
CA ASN A 458 -50.50 -13.57 29.72
C ASN A 458 -51.69 -12.90 30.44
N LYS A 459 -52.85 -13.57 30.47
CA LYS A 459 -54.07 -13.22 31.22
C LYS A 459 -54.69 -14.45 31.88
N LEU A 460 -54.55 -15.63 31.28
CA LEU A 460 -55.13 -16.87 31.77
C LEU A 460 -54.27 -17.50 32.86
N THR A 461 -54.90 -18.26 33.76
CA THR A 461 -54.21 -19.08 34.77
C THR A 461 -54.55 -20.56 34.62
N VAL A 462 -53.69 -21.43 35.14
CA VAL A 462 -53.93 -22.89 35.16
C VAL A 462 -55.13 -23.17 36.06
N GLY A 463 -56.07 -24.00 35.58
CA GLY A 463 -57.37 -24.26 36.21
C GLY A 463 -58.48 -23.26 35.84
N GLN A 464 -58.16 -22.16 35.13
CA GLN A 464 -59.18 -21.21 34.68
C GLN A 464 -60.08 -21.83 33.59
N LYS A 465 -61.39 -21.53 33.68
CA LYS A 465 -62.37 -21.88 32.64
C LYS A 465 -62.23 -20.95 31.43
N VAL A 466 -62.28 -21.51 30.22
CA VAL A 466 -62.21 -20.77 28.94
C VAL A 466 -63.39 -21.11 28.04
N THR A 467 -63.76 -20.21 27.14
CA THR A 467 -64.84 -20.41 26.16
C THR A 467 -64.42 -21.26 24.96
N SER A 468 -63.14 -21.24 24.58
CA SER A 468 -62.62 -22.02 23.46
C SER A 468 -61.12 -22.29 23.60
N THR A 469 -60.62 -23.28 22.86
CA THR A 469 -59.17 -23.51 22.69
C THR A 469 -58.47 -22.30 22.04
N SER A 470 -59.15 -21.60 21.13
CA SER A 470 -58.60 -20.39 20.49
C SER A 470 -58.39 -19.23 21.46
N ASP A 471 -59.03 -19.22 22.63
CA ASP A 471 -58.79 -18.19 23.65
C ASP A 471 -57.49 -18.47 24.42
N LEU A 472 -57.15 -19.76 24.60
CA LEU A 472 -55.82 -20.18 25.07
C LEU A 472 -54.73 -19.86 24.03
N GLU A 473 -54.95 -20.19 22.75
CA GLU A 473 -53.96 -19.94 21.69
C GLU A 473 -53.61 -18.45 21.52
N LYS A 474 -54.56 -17.54 21.75
CA LYS A 474 -54.35 -16.08 21.71
C LYS A 474 -53.58 -15.54 22.92
N ASP A 475 -53.62 -16.24 24.06
CA ASP A 475 -52.99 -15.77 25.30
C ASP A 475 -51.62 -16.43 25.57
N ILE A 476 -51.30 -17.52 24.89
CA ILE A 476 -49.95 -18.10 24.87
C ILE A 476 -48.97 -17.11 24.23
N LYS A 477 -48.06 -16.58 25.05
CA LYS A 477 -46.82 -15.91 24.62
C LYS A 477 -45.64 -16.88 24.64
N TYR A 478 -44.62 -16.54 23.86
CA TYR A 478 -43.34 -17.23 23.83
C TYR A 478 -42.26 -16.27 24.34
N GLU A 479 -41.64 -16.58 25.47
CA GLU A 479 -40.59 -15.77 26.09
C GLU A 479 -39.30 -16.58 26.20
N PHE A 480 -38.18 -15.98 25.81
CA PHE A 480 -36.87 -16.60 25.93
C PHE A 480 -36.49 -16.73 27.41
N ASP A 481 -36.17 -17.95 27.86
CA ASP A 481 -35.58 -18.17 29.17
C ASP A 481 -34.05 -18.33 29.02
N PRO A 482 -33.23 -17.48 29.67
CA PRO A 482 -31.77 -17.63 29.67
C PRO A 482 -31.28 -18.87 30.46
N SER A 483 -32.18 -19.58 31.16
CA SER A 483 -31.89 -20.84 31.84
C SER A 483 -31.85 -22.01 30.84
N PRO A 484 -30.79 -22.85 30.83
CA PRO A 484 -30.75 -24.05 29.99
C PRO A 484 -31.94 -24.98 30.28
N LYS A 485 -32.69 -25.35 29.24
CA LYS A 485 -33.86 -26.23 29.28
C LYS A 485 -33.54 -27.70 29.03
N GLY A 486 -32.27 -28.02 28.82
CA GLY A 486 -31.84 -29.35 28.43
C GLY A 486 -30.39 -29.40 27.97
N TRP A 487 -30.04 -30.52 27.35
CA TRP A 487 -28.76 -30.75 26.69
C TRP A 487 -28.96 -31.33 25.30
N TYR A 488 -27.95 -31.19 24.44
CA TYR A 488 -27.92 -31.81 23.12
C TYR A 488 -26.64 -32.63 22.90
N LEU A 489 -26.76 -33.63 22.02
CA LEU A 489 -25.65 -34.30 21.34
C LEU A 489 -25.82 -34.10 19.84
N GLY A 490 -24.88 -33.36 19.23
CA GLY A 490 -24.88 -32.99 17.82
C GLY A 490 -23.97 -33.88 16.98
N PHE A 491 -24.46 -34.28 15.81
CA PHE A 491 -23.74 -35.00 14.77
C PHE A 491 -23.78 -34.20 13.47
N GLN A 492 -22.63 -33.94 12.89
CA GLN A 492 -22.48 -33.13 11.67
C GLN A 492 -21.67 -33.89 10.63
N TYR A 493 -22.08 -33.74 9.36
CA TYR A 493 -21.44 -34.37 8.20
C TYR A 493 -20.98 -33.31 7.20
N ASN A 494 -19.86 -33.58 6.53
CA ASN A 494 -19.18 -32.67 5.61
C ASN A 494 -18.76 -31.33 6.27
N PHE A 495 -18.31 -31.42 7.53
CA PHE A 495 -17.64 -30.37 8.30
C PHE A 495 -16.20 -30.19 7.82
#